data_AF-A0AAE3AFD9-F1
#
_entry.id   AF-A0AAE3AFD9-F1
#
_cell.length_a   1.000
_cell.length_b   1.000
_cell.length_c   1.000
_cell.angle_alpha   90.00
_cell.angle_beta   90.00
_cell.angle_gamma   90.00
#
_symmetry.space_group_name_H-M   'P 1'
#
loop_
_entity.id
_entity.type
_entity.pdbx_description
1 polymer ?
#
loop_
_entity_poly.entity_id
_entity_poly.type
_entity_poly.pdbx_seq_one_letter_code
_entity_poly.pdbx_strand_id
1 'polypeptide(L)'
;MEDKNVQKLLDMLFGMIDEAKGATFSSEKCVINRDEALDLLDEIRNKLPGELTKAQELMKSKEQYVDKANHEVRRMLDQAQDEAKRLREQAQAEAKRMLEKAQEDAKTIVSESETIQRAQRRSSEIIRQAEDRSRQLYQVANTYTEDALRRTEEAIQAALDEVRESRVRYRSASAEQMQACQEKLKADPVKPSSEE
;
A
#
# COMPACT_ATOMS: atom_id res chain seq x y z
N MET A 1 76.12 -38.08 -18.32
CA MET A 1 75.93 -39.32 -17.54
C MET A 1 74.45 -39.42 -17.27
N GLU A 2 73.78 -40.50 -17.70
CA GLU A 2 72.35 -40.67 -17.41
C GLU A 2 72.18 -40.76 -15.89
N ASP A 3 71.35 -39.89 -15.32
CA ASP A 3 70.88 -40.04 -13.95
C ASP A 3 70.01 -41.30 -13.88
N LYS A 4 70.63 -42.43 -13.55
CA LYS A 4 69.93 -43.66 -13.20
C LYS A 4 69.27 -43.43 -11.84
N ASN A 5 67.98 -43.13 -11.87
CA ASN A 5 67.10 -43.13 -10.71
C ASN A 5 67.07 -44.53 -10.09
N VAL A 6 66.88 -44.65 -8.77
CA VAL A 6 66.82 -45.91 -8.03
C VAL A 6 65.90 -46.93 -8.71
N GLN A 7 64.78 -46.49 -9.28
CA GLN A 7 63.87 -47.39 -10.00
C GLN A 7 64.52 -48.06 -11.22
N LYS A 8 65.30 -47.33 -12.01
CA LYS A 8 66.04 -47.90 -13.15
C LYS A 8 67.14 -48.86 -12.71
N LEU A 9 67.79 -48.60 -11.57
CA LEU A 9 68.81 -49.50 -11.01
C LEU A 9 68.18 -50.81 -10.52
N LEU A 10 66.99 -50.73 -9.91
CA LEU A 10 66.20 -51.90 -9.52
C LEU A 10 65.73 -52.69 -10.74
N ASP A 11 65.26 -52.03 -11.79
CA ASP A 11 64.83 -52.69 -13.03
C ASP A 11 66.01 -53.40 -13.73
N MET A 12 67.19 -52.78 -13.75
CA MET A 12 68.41 -53.40 -14.28
C MET A 12 68.84 -54.63 -13.46
N LEU A 13 68.79 -54.54 -12.13
CA LEU A 13 69.13 -55.66 -11.25
C LEU A 13 68.10 -56.79 -11.38
N PHE A 14 66.81 -56.46 -11.49
CA PHE A 14 65.75 -57.42 -11.72
C PHE A 14 65.93 -58.15 -13.05
N GLY A 15 66.17 -57.43 -14.14
CA GLY A 15 66.45 -58.01 -15.45
C GLY A 15 67.69 -58.92 -15.44
N MET A 16 68.75 -58.52 -14.75
CA MET A 16 69.95 -59.36 -14.58
C MET A 16 69.65 -60.70 -13.89
N ILE A 17 68.71 -60.73 -12.95
CA ILE A 17 68.30 -61.94 -12.23
C ILE A 17 67.30 -62.77 -13.06
N ASP A 18 66.35 -62.12 -13.74
CA ASP A 18 65.31 -62.77 -14.55
C ASP A 18 65.88 -63.44 -15.81
N GLU A 19 66.87 -62.80 -16.46
CA GLU A 19 67.56 -63.33 -17.64
C GLU A 19 68.73 -64.26 -17.30
N ALA A 20 69.01 -64.46 -16.01
CA ALA A 20 70.14 -65.26 -15.55
C ALA A 20 70.00 -66.73 -15.95
N LYS A 21 71.08 -67.31 -16.47
CA LYS A 21 71.09 -68.73 -16.85
C LYS A 21 71.03 -69.61 -15.59
N GLY A 22 70.21 -70.67 -15.64
CA GLY A 22 70.16 -71.68 -14.58
C GLY A 22 71.49 -72.39 -14.38
N ALA A 23 71.86 -72.63 -13.12
CA ALA A 23 73.09 -73.33 -12.76
C ALA A 23 72.98 -74.83 -13.12
N THR A 24 74.09 -75.42 -13.56
CA THR A 24 74.12 -76.84 -13.90
C THR A 24 73.83 -77.69 -12.66
N PHE A 25 72.89 -78.63 -12.80
CA PHE A 25 72.40 -79.53 -11.73
C PHE A 25 71.57 -78.89 -10.60
N SER A 26 71.11 -77.64 -10.75
CA SER A 26 70.24 -77.00 -9.75
C SER A 26 69.27 -76.01 -10.43
N SER A 27 68.01 -76.42 -10.60
CA SER A 27 66.95 -75.57 -11.16
C SER A 27 66.59 -74.35 -10.31
N GLU A 28 66.99 -74.34 -9.03
CA GLU A 28 66.72 -73.24 -8.08
C GLU A 28 67.83 -72.19 -8.01
N LYS A 29 68.94 -72.37 -8.74
CA LYS A 29 70.08 -71.45 -8.68
C LYS A 29 70.34 -70.87 -10.06
N CYS A 30 70.64 -69.57 -10.12
CA CYS A 30 71.04 -68.90 -11.35
C CYS A 30 72.48 -68.39 -11.25
N VAL A 31 73.11 -68.17 -12.40
CA VAL A 31 74.47 -67.64 -12.52
C VAL A 31 74.39 -66.18 -12.95
N ILE A 32 74.82 -65.27 -12.07
CA ILE A 32 74.86 -63.82 -12.31
C ILE A 32 76.28 -63.28 -12.12
N ASN A 33 76.58 -62.14 -12.76
CA ASN A 33 77.81 -61.41 -12.50
C ASN A 33 77.73 -60.75 -11.12
N ARG A 34 78.46 -61.32 -10.16
CA ARG A 34 78.46 -60.87 -8.77
C ARG A 34 78.90 -59.41 -8.65
N ASP A 35 79.93 -59.00 -9.36
CA ASP A 35 80.50 -57.66 -9.22
C ASP A 35 79.52 -56.60 -9.73
N GLU A 36 78.91 -56.86 -10.90
CA GLU A 36 77.91 -55.96 -11.49
C GLU A 36 76.63 -55.86 -10.65
N ALA A 37 76.17 -56.98 -10.06
CA ALA A 37 75.02 -56.98 -9.16
C ALA A 37 75.30 -56.22 -7.85
N LEU A 38 76.52 -56.35 -7.30
CA LEU A 38 76.93 -55.63 -6.10
C LEU A 38 77.07 -54.12 -6.35
N ASP A 39 77.61 -53.73 -7.51
CA ASP A 39 77.72 -52.32 -7.91
C ASP A 39 76.32 -51.66 -8.00
N LEU A 40 75.35 -52.34 -8.63
CA LEU A 40 73.96 -51.86 -8.69
C LEU A 40 73.34 -51.74 -7.29
N LEU A 41 73.55 -52.72 -6.41
CA LEU A 41 73.06 -52.71 -5.04
C LEU A 41 73.68 -51.59 -4.20
N ASP A 42 74.98 -51.33 -4.34
CA ASP A 42 75.67 -50.24 -3.64
C ASP A 42 75.19 -48.87 -4.13
N GLU A 43 74.95 -48.70 -5.44
CA GLU A 43 74.39 -47.47 -5.99
C GLU A 43 72.95 -47.21 -5.49
N ILE A 44 72.11 -48.26 -5.44
CA ILE A 44 70.77 -48.20 -4.84
C ILE A 44 70.86 -47.84 -3.36
N ARG A 45 71.72 -48.51 -2.59
CA ARG A 45 71.88 -48.26 -1.15
C ARG A 45 72.28 -46.82 -0.85
N ASN A 46 73.10 -46.22 -1.73
CA ASN A 46 73.57 -44.85 -1.56
C ASN A 46 72.52 -43.80 -1.98
N LYS A 47 71.73 -44.07 -3.03
CA LYS A 47 70.75 -43.10 -3.58
C LYS A 47 69.37 -43.17 -2.90
N LEU A 48 68.92 -44.36 -2.49
CA LEU A 48 67.58 -44.59 -1.94
C LEU A 48 67.26 -43.74 -0.69
N PRO A 49 68.16 -43.59 0.32
CA PRO A 49 67.86 -42.75 1.48
C PRO A 49 67.64 -41.27 1.12
N GLY A 50 68.38 -40.76 0.13
CA GLY A 50 68.25 -39.38 -0.34
C GLY A 50 66.95 -39.13 -1.09
N GLU A 51 66.52 -40.08 -1.92
CA GLU A 51 65.22 -40.01 -2.60
C GLU A 51 64.05 -40.12 -1.62
N LEU A 52 64.14 -41.03 -0.63
CA LEU A 52 63.11 -41.18 0.40
C LEU A 52 62.95 -39.91 1.25
N THR A 53 64.07 -39.28 1.64
CA THR A 53 64.05 -38.02 2.40
C THR A 53 63.38 -36.91 1.60
N LYS A 54 63.73 -36.75 0.31
CA LYS A 54 63.10 -35.77 -0.58
C LYS A 54 61.59 -36.03 -0.72
N ALA A 55 61.18 -37.28 -0.87
CA ALA A 55 59.77 -37.65 -0.94
C ALA A 55 59.02 -37.28 0.35
N GLN A 56 59.61 -37.57 1.52
CA GLN A 56 59.05 -37.21 2.82
C GLN A 56 58.92 -35.69 3.01
N GLU A 57 59.92 -34.92 2.61
CA GLU A 57 59.89 -33.45 2.65
C GLU A 57 58.80 -32.88 1.74
N LEU A 58 58.65 -33.42 0.52
CA LEU A 58 57.59 -33.03 -0.40
C LEU A 58 56.20 -33.36 0.17
N MET A 59 56.04 -34.52 0.81
CA MET A 59 54.78 -34.88 1.48
C MET A 59 54.45 -33.92 2.61
N LYS A 60 55.43 -33.60 3.47
CA LYS A 60 55.27 -32.63 4.56
C LYS A 60 54.93 -31.23 4.04
N SER A 61 55.60 -30.78 2.98
CA SER A 61 55.32 -29.49 2.33
C SER A 61 53.90 -29.45 1.75
N LYS A 62 53.48 -30.54 1.08
CA LYS A 62 52.13 -30.68 0.55
C LYS A 62 51.07 -30.64 1.65
N GLU A 63 51.28 -31.34 2.75
CA GLU A 63 50.35 -31.34 3.89
C GLU A 63 50.18 -29.92 4.46
N GLN A 64 51.29 -29.22 4.70
CA GLN A 64 51.26 -27.82 5.15
C GLN A 64 50.55 -26.89 4.16
N TYR A 65 50.72 -27.10 2.86
CA TYR A 65 50.04 -26.32 1.84
C TYR A 65 48.53 -26.57 1.86
N VAL A 66 48.10 -27.83 1.96
CA VAL A 66 46.70 -28.21 2.06
C VAL A 66 46.06 -27.62 3.32
N ASP A 67 46.74 -27.66 4.45
CA ASP A 67 46.24 -27.07 5.70
C ASP A 67 46.07 -25.56 5.59
N LYS A 68 47.04 -24.85 5.00
CA LYS A 68 46.95 -23.41 4.75
C LYS A 68 45.78 -23.08 3.82
N ALA A 69 45.66 -23.79 2.70
CA ALA A 69 44.56 -23.59 1.76
C ALA A 69 43.19 -23.83 2.42
N ASN A 70 43.06 -24.90 3.20
CA ASN A 70 41.84 -25.21 3.95
C ASN A 70 41.50 -24.12 4.97
N HIS A 71 42.51 -23.58 5.67
CA HIS A 71 42.30 -22.49 6.61
C HIS A 71 41.85 -21.20 5.92
N GLU A 72 42.48 -20.83 4.80
CA GLU A 72 42.11 -19.66 4.01
C GLU A 72 40.70 -19.78 3.43
N VAL A 73 40.33 -20.95 2.90
CA VAL A 73 38.97 -21.22 2.41
C VAL A 73 37.94 -21.06 3.52
N ARG A 74 38.19 -21.61 4.71
CA ARG A 74 37.28 -21.43 5.87
C ARG A 74 37.12 -19.97 6.23
N ARG A 75 38.24 -19.22 6.32
CA ARG A 75 38.21 -17.79 6.62
C ARG A 75 37.40 -17.01 5.58
N MET A 76 37.58 -17.28 4.30
CA MET A 76 36.81 -16.62 3.24
C MET A 76 35.32 -16.95 3.31
N LEU A 77 34.97 -18.21 3.59
CA LEU A 77 33.58 -18.62 3.76
C LEU A 77 32.92 -17.93 4.96
N ASP A 78 33.59 -17.86 6.10
CA ASP A 78 33.07 -17.18 7.29
C ASP A 78 32.86 -15.68 7.02
N GLN A 79 33.83 -15.03 6.37
CA GLN A 79 33.71 -13.62 5.97
C GLN A 79 32.55 -13.38 5.00
N ALA A 80 32.42 -14.23 3.98
CA ALA A 80 31.33 -14.12 3.01
C ALA A 80 29.96 -14.35 3.66
N GLN A 81 29.86 -15.29 4.61
CA GLN A 81 28.64 -15.53 5.36
C GLN A 81 28.25 -14.34 6.24
N ASP A 82 29.22 -13.74 6.95
CA ASP A 82 28.99 -12.56 7.77
C ASP A 82 28.56 -11.34 6.93
N GLU A 83 29.20 -11.12 5.78
CA GLU A 83 28.83 -10.05 4.85
C GLU A 83 27.43 -10.27 4.26
N ALA A 84 27.13 -11.49 3.82
CA ALA A 84 25.80 -11.83 3.32
C ALA A 84 24.71 -11.65 4.37
N LYS A 85 25.00 -12.03 5.63
CA LYS A 85 24.08 -11.82 6.75
C LYS A 85 23.84 -10.34 7.02
N ARG A 86 24.90 -9.53 7.09
CA ARG A 86 24.79 -8.07 7.28
C ARG A 86 23.99 -7.41 6.17
N LEU A 87 24.27 -7.76 4.92
CA LEU A 87 23.53 -7.22 3.77
C LEU A 87 22.05 -7.58 3.84
N ARG A 88 21.74 -8.83 4.19
CA ARG A 88 20.36 -9.30 4.34
C ARG A 88 19.65 -8.58 5.48
N GLU A 89 20.28 -8.43 6.63
CA GLU A 89 19.72 -7.71 7.79
C GLU A 89 19.47 -6.23 7.46
N GLN A 90 20.42 -5.58 6.79
CA GLN A 90 20.27 -4.20 6.33
C GLN A 90 19.11 -4.07 5.34
N ALA A 91 19.06 -4.92 4.30
CA ALA A 91 17.97 -4.90 3.32
C ALA A 91 16.61 -5.15 3.97
N GLN A 92 16.52 -6.07 4.93
CA GLN A 92 15.29 -6.33 5.68
C GLN A 92 14.87 -5.14 6.54
N ALA A 93 15.82 -4.48 7.22
CA ALA A 93 15.55 -3.30 8.03
C ALA A 93 15.09 -2.11 7.17
N GLU A 94 15.73 -1.88 6.02
CA GLU A 94 15.35 -0.84 5.07
C GLU A 94 13.98 -1.09 4.46
N ALA A 95 13.69 -2.33 4.03
CA ALA A 95 12.38 -2.71 3.52
C ALA A 95 11.28 -2.52 4.57
N LYS A 96 11.53 -2.91 5.83
CA LYS A 96 10.59 -2.70 6.93
C LYS A 96 10.31 -1.22 7.16
N ARG A 97 11.35 -0.37 7.22
CA ARG A 97 11.20 1.08 7.35
C ARG A 97 10.41 1.69 6.20
N MET A 98 10.64 1.23 4.98
CA MET A 98 9.91 1.70 3.80
C MET A 98 8.42 1.35 3.89
N LEU A 99 8.10 0.12 4.30
CA LEU A 99 6.71 -0.32 4.50
C LEU A 99 6.02 0.46 5.61
N GLU A 100 6.68 0.66 6.75
CA GLU A 100 6.14 1.45 7.87
C GLU A 100 5.83 2.88 7.43
N LYS A 101 6.77 3.53 6.73
CA LYS A 101 6.57 4.88 6.20
C LYS A 101 5.43 4.94 5.17
N ALA A 102 5.37 3.99 4.24
CA ALA A 102 4.30 3.94 3.25
C ALA A 102 2.92 3.71 3.88
N GLN A 103 2.85 2.92 4.95
CA GLN A 103 1.60 2.71 5.71
C GLN A 103 1.16 3.99 6.46
N GLU A 104 2.11 4.72 7.04
CA GLU A 104 1.83 5.99 7.71
C GLU A 104 1.34 7.06 6.71
N ASP A 105 2.02 7.18 5.58
CA ASP A 105 1.63 8.08 4.49
C ASP A 105 0.23 7.72 3.96
N ALA A 106 -0.05 6.43 3.72
CA ALA A 106 -1.35 5.96 3.28
C ALA A 106 -2.46 6.27 4.30
N LYS A 107 -2.19 6.05 5.59
CA LYS A 107 -3.15 6.37 6.67
C LYS A 107 -3.46 7.86 6.70
N THR A 108 -2.45 8.70 6.55
CA THR A 108 -2.61 10.16 6.54
C THR A 108 -3.49 10.58 5.35
N ILE A 109 -3.15 10.16 4.13
CA ILE A 109 -3.91 10.50 2.92
C ILE A 109 -5.37 10.02 3.01
N VAL A 110 -5.59 8.79 3.49
CA VAL A 110 -6.96 8.25 3.65
C VAL A 110 -7.75 9.07 4.68
N SER A 111 -7.13 9.41 5.82
CA SER A 111 -7.80 10.21 6.85
C SER A 111 -8.16 11.61 6.36
N GLU A 112 -7.26 12.26 5.62
CA GLU A 112 -7.51 13.57 5.02
C GLU A 112 -8.66 13.48 4.00
N SER A 113 -8.63 12.48 3.12
CA SER A 113 -9.70 12.24 2.14
C SER A 113 -11.07 11.99 2.81
N GLU A 114 -11.11 11.17 3.86
CA GLU A 114 -12.34 10.90 4.63
C GLU A 114 -12.89 12.19 5.27
N THR A 115 -12.02 13.03 5.85
CA THR A 115 -12.45 14.31 6.42
C THR A 115 -13.03 15.24 5.36
N ILE A 116 -12.43 15.31 4.17
CA ILE A 116 -12.95 16.11 3.05
C ILE A 116 -14.30 15.58 2.58
N GLN A 117 -14.44 14.26 2.38
CA GLN A 117 -15.71 13.66 1.98
C GLN A 117 -16.81 13.90 3.02
N ARG A 118 -16.49 13.76 4.31
CA ARG A 118 -17.42 14.04 5.40
C ARG A 118 -17.84 15.51 5.44
N ALA A 119 -16.89 16.42 5.26
CA ALA A 119 -17.15 17.86 5.20
C ALA A 119 -18.04 18.23 3.99
N GLN A 120 -17.74 17.67 2.81
CA GLN A 120 -18.54 17.87 1.60
C GLN A 120 -19.98 17.37 1.78
N ARG A 121 -20.15 16.13 2.28
CA ARG A 121 -21.47 15.56 2.56
C ARG A 121 -22.27 16.43 3.52
N ARG A 122 -21.63 16.88 4.60
CA ARG A 122 -22.26 17.75 5.59
C ARG A 122 -22.65 19.12 5.01
N SER A 123 -21.80 19.70 4.18
CA SER A 123 -22.08 20.95 3.48
C SER A 123 -23.30 20.81 2.56
N SER A 124 -23.36 19.74 1.74
CA SER A 124 -24.51 19.46 0.88
C SER A 124 -25.81 19.27 1.65
N GLU A 125 -25.77 18.62 2.82
CA GLU A 125 -26.93 18.50 3.71
C GLU A 125 -27.40 19.86 4.24
N ILE A 126 -26.48 20.73 4.66
CA ILE A 126 -26.81 22.07 5.16
C ILE A 126 -27.45 22.90 4.06
N ILE A 127 -26.88 22.88 2.85
CA ILE A 127 -27.44 23.61 1.70
C ILE A 127 -28.85 23.11 1.39
N ARG A 128 -29.05 21.79 1.31
CA ARG A 128 -30.37 21.22 1.05
C ARG A 128 -31.39 21.61 2.12
N GLN A 129 -31.02 21.52 3.40
CA GLN A 129 -31.90 21.94 4.49
C GLN A 129 -32.21 23.44 4.45
N ALA A 130 -31.23 24.28 4.11
CA ALA A 130 -31.42 25.71 3.98
C ALA A 130 -32.38 26.03 2.81
N GLU A 131 -32.22 25.36 1.67
CA GLU A 131 -33.12 25.49 0.53
C GLU A 131 -34.55 25.04 0.86
N ASP A 132 -34.71 23.88 1.50
CA ASP A 132 -36.03 23.35 1.88
C ASP A 132 -36.72 24.30 2.87
N ARG A 133 -35.98 24.78 3.88
CA ARG A 133 -36.51 25.75 4.86
C ARG A 133 -36.85 27.09 4.21
N SER A 134 -36.06 27.54 3.25
CA SER A 134 -36.33 28.76 2.48
C SER A 134 -37.64 28.61 1.69
N ARG A 135 -37.81 27.50 0.95
CA ARG A 135 -39.06 27.20 0.23
C ARG A 135 -40.27 27.18 1.15
N GLN A 136 -40.15 26.56 2.32
CA GLN A 136 -41.21 26.54 3.32
C GLN A 136 -41.55 27.94 3.83
N LEU A 137 -40.55 28.78 4.13
CA LEU A 137 -40.76 30.16 4.53
C LEU A 137 -41.50 30.97 3.46
N TYR A 138 -41.11 30.80 2.19
CA TYR A 138 -41.81 31.44 1.07
C TYR A 138 -43.29 31.00 0.99
N GLN A 139 -43.57 29.71 1.13
CA GLN A 139 -44.93 29.19 1.11
C GLN A 139 -45.77 29.76 2.25
N VAL A 140 -45.26 29.69 3.48
CA VAL A 140 -45.95 30.21 4.67
C VAL A 140 -46.20 31.72 4.56
N ALA A 141 -45.21 32.48 4.09
CA ALA A 141 -45.37 33.91 3.86
C ALA A 141 -46.43 34.21 2.80
N ASN A 142 -46.41 33.50 1.67
CA ASN A 142 -47.40 33.70 0.59
C ASN A 142 -48.83 33.40 1.06
N THR A 143 -49.03 32.27 1.76
CA THR A 143 -50.33 31.91 2.33
C THR A 143 -50.80 32.95 3.35
N TYR A 144 -49.91 33.42 4.23
CA TYR A 144 -50.27 34.47 5.18
C TYR A 144 -50.66 35.78 4.49
N THR A 145 -49.94 36.18 3.44
CA THR A 145 -50.28 37.39 2.68
C THR A 145 -51.60 37.25 1.93
N GLU A 146 -51.89 36.09 1.33
CA GLU A 146 -53.18 35.83 0.69
C GLU A 146 -54.32 35.84 1.70
N ASP A 147 -54.16 35.22 2.88
CA ASP A 147 -55.17 35.23 3.94
C ASP A 147 -55.38 36.62 4.55
N ALA A 148 -54.33 37.42 4.67
CA ALA A 148 -54.45 38.81 5.10
C ALA A 148 -55.22 39.64 4.06
N LEU A 149 -54.87 39.53 2.77
CA LEU A 149 -55.53 40.23 1.68
C LEU A 149 -57.00 39.82 1.56
N ARG A 150 -57.30 38.52 1.59
CA ARG A 150 -58.66 37.99 1.54
C ARG A 150 -59.52 38.53 2.68
N ARG A 151 -59.02 38.51 3.93
CA ARG A 151 -59.76 39.07 5.08
C ARG A 151 -60.02 40.57 4.92
N THR A 152 -59.06 41.31 4.36
CA THR A 152 -59.27 42.75 4.09
C THR A 152 -60.29 42.98 2.96
N GLU A 153 -60.29 42.15 1.93
CA GLU A 153 -61.28 42.18 0.85
C GLU A 153 -62.68 41.89 1.38
N GLU A 154 -62.84 40.82 2.17
CA GLU A 154 -64.10 40.46 2.83
C GLU A 154 -64.62 41.60 3.73
N ALA A 155 -63.74 42.24 4.51
CA ALA A 155 -64.11 43.36 5.36
C ALA A 155 -64.54 44.61 4.57
N ILE A 156 -63.84 44.93 3.48
CA ILE A 156 -64.20 46.05 2.58
C ILE A 156 -65.54 45.77 1.90
N GLN A 157 -65.76 44.53 1.43
CA GLN A 157 -67.01 44.13 0.79
C GLN A 157 -68.19 44.24 1.75
N ALA A 158 -68.04 43.76 2.99
CA ALA A 158 -69.06 43.90 4.03
C ALA A 158 -69.39 45.38 4.31
N ALA A 159 -68.37 46.24 4.44
CA ALA A 159 -68.57 47.67 4.64
C ALA A 159 -69.26 48.35 3.43
N LEU A 160 -68.94 47.94 2.20
CA LEU A 160 -69.59 48.43 0.99
C LEU A 160 -71.07 48.05 0.94
N ASP A 161 -71.39 46.81 1.32
CA ASP A 161 -72.76 46.32 1.34
C ASP A 161 -73.60 47.03 2.42
N GLU A 162 -73.02 47.33 3.58
CA GLU A 162 -73.65 48.18 4.61
C GLU A 162 -73.95 49.59 4.09
N VAL A 163 -73.03 50.21 3.34
CA VAL A 163 -73.26 51.52 2.71
C VAL A 163 -74.36 51.44 1.65
N ARG A 164 -74.39 50.38 0.85
CA ARG A 164 -75.45 50.17 -0.15
C ARG A 164 -76.81 50.00 0.53
N GLU A 165 -76.87 49.20 1.58
CA GLU A 165 -78.09 48.99 2.35
C GLU A 165 -78.58 50.29 3.01
N SER A 166 -77.67 51.05 3.63
CA SER A 166 -77.95 52.38 4.17
C SER A 166 -78.52 53.34 3.13
N ARG A 167 -77.98 53.34 1.89
CA ARG A 167 -78.53 54.13 0.77
C ARG A 167 -79.93 53.68 0.34
N VAL A 168 -80.21 52.37 0.30
CA VAL A 168 -81.54 51.85 -0.04
C VAL A 168 -82.55 52.24 1.04
N ARG A 169 -82.21 52.02 2.31
CA ARG A 169 -83.03 52.42 3.47
C ARG A 169 -83.30 53.92 3.49
N TYR A 170 -82.30 54.75 3.17
CA TYR A 170 -82.49 56.20 3.07
C TYR A 170 -83.44 56.58 1.92
N ARG A 171 -83.31 55.96 0.74
CA ARG A 171 -84.21 56.22 -0.38
C ARG A 171 -85.65 55.78 -0.10
N SER A 172 -85.86 54.61 0.52
CA SER A 172 -87.20 54.14 0.87
C SER A 172 -87.82 55.05 1.93
N ALA A 173 -87.11 55.36 3.00
CA ALA A 173 -87.58 56.30 4.02
C ALA A 173 -87.88 57.69 3.45
N SER A 174 -87.03 58.20 2.54
CA SER A 174 -87.26 59.48 1.87
C SER A 174 -88.48 59.44 0.95
N ALA A 175 -88.71 58.35 0.23
CA ALA A 175 -89.89 58.16 -0.61
C ALA A 175 -91.18 58.05 0.22
N GLU A 176 -91.15 57.33 1.35
CA GLU A 176 -92.23 57.25 2.32
C GLU A 176 -92.54 58.63 2.93
N GLN A 177 -91.50 59.41 3.26
CA GLN A 177 -91.68 60.79 3.75
C GLN A 177 -92.33 61.70 2.70
N MET A 178 -91.95 61.58 1.43
CA MET A 178 -92.59 62.32 0.34
C MET A 178 -94.05 61.89 0.15
N GLN A 179 -94.36 60.60 0.24
CA GLN A 179 -95.74 60.09 0.18
C GLN A 179 -96.57 60.60 1.36
N ALA A 180 -96.05 60.56 2.59
CA ALA A 180 -96.71 61.09 3.77
C ALA A 180 -96.93 62.61 3.70
N CYS A 181 -95.97 63.38 3.18
CA CYS A 181 -96.17 64.81 2.89
C CYS A 181 -97.25 65.04 1.83
N GLN A 182 -97.28 64.22 0.78
CA GLN A 182 -98.27 64.32 -0.29
C GLN A 182 -99.67 63.90 0.19
N GLU A 183 -99.79 62.95 1.11
CA GLU A 183 -101.04 62.57 1.78
C GLU A 183 -101.54 63.68 2.71
N LYS A 184 -100.66 64.32 3.49
CA LYS A 184 -101.03 65.49 4.30
C LYS A 184 -101.50 66.66 3.43
N LEU A 185 -100.85 66.90 2.29
CA LEU A 185 -101.28 67.90 1.30
C LEU A 185 -102.62 67.55 0.62
N LYS A 186 -102.99 66.27 0.53
CA LYS A 186 -104.30 65.82 0.02
C LYS A 186 -105.39 65.77 1.10
N ALA A 187 -105.01 65.70 2.38
CA ALA A 187 -105.91 65.62 3.53
C ALA A 187 -106.34 66.98 4.10
N ASP A 188 -105.79 68.09 3.61
CA ASP A 188 -106.30 69.45 3.88
C ASP A 188 -107.33 69.85 2.80
N PRO A 189 -108.65 69.70 3.04
CA PRO A 189 -109.64 70.35 2.20
C PRO A 189 -109.71 71.83 2.57
N VAL A 190 -109.51 72.69 1.57
CA VAL A 190 -109.84 74.12 1.64
C VAL A 190 -111.28 74.28 2.16
N LYS A 191 -111.45 74.87 3.36
CA LYS A 191 -112.74 75.38 3.84
C LYS A 191 -112.86 76.89 3.52
N PRO A 192 -113.98 77.36 2.93
CA PRO A 192 -114.21 78.78 2.62
C PRO A 192 -115.00 79.52 3.72
N SER A 193 -114.86 80.87 3.75
CA SER A 193 -115.70 81.90 4.42
C SER A 193 -115.75 81.88 5.96
N SER A 194 -115.97 82.96 6.73
CA SER A 194 -116.85 84.13 6.56
C SER A 194 -116.55 85.23 7.60
N GLU A 195 -116.83 86.49 7.20
CA GLU A 195 -117.30 87.68 7.95
C GLU A 195 -117.25 87.72 9.50
N GLU A 196 -116.62 88.77 10.04
CA GLU A 196 -117.23 89.89 10.81
C GLU A 196 -116.21 91.01 11.07
#